data_AF-W0RH59-F1
#
_entry.id   AF-W0RH59-F1
#
_cell.length_a   1.000
_cell.length_b   1.000
_cell.length_c   1.000
_cell.angle_alpha   90.00
_cell.angle_beta   90.00
_cell.angle_gamma   90.00
#
_symmetry.space_group_name_H-M   'P 1'
#
loop_
_entity.id
_entity.type
_entity.pdbx_description
1 polymer ?
#
loop_
_entity_poly.entity_id
_entity_poly.type
_entity_poly.pdbx_seq_one_letter_code
_entity_poly.pdbx_strand_id
1 'polypeptide(L)'
;MPGVEILPRRYGAINAMSGSKRLFIHGGMGGTLCKPDVYIDGMLVMDAAEDLDALVRPEEVLGFELYRNGTGVPAEFTTTRARDCGVLLVWTKR
;
A
#
# COMPACT_ATOMS: atom_id res chain seq x y z
N MET A 1 8.01 -13.58 7.57
CA MET A 1 8.25 -12.27 8.20
C MET A 1 7.80 -12.33 9.65
N PRO A 2 8.66 -12.09 10.64
CA PRO A 2 8.23 -11.99 12.04
C PRO A 2 7.22 -10.83 12.19
N GLY A 3 6.04 -11.10 12.76
CA GLY A 3 5.07 -10.06 13.13
C GLY A 3 3.99 -9.70 12.11
N VAL A 4 3.87 -10.40 10.98
CA VAL A 4 2.74 -10.23 10.04
C VAL A 4 1.69 -11.30 10.32
N GLU A 5 0.65 -10.94 11.07
CA GLU A 5 -0.56 -11.74 11.22
C GLU A 5 -1.62 -11.21 10.26
N ILE A 6 -1.95 -12.00 9.24
CA ILE A 6 -3.02 -11.66 8.28
C ILE A 6 -4.35 -12.01 8.94
N LEU A 7 -4.92 -11.04 9.67
CA LEU A 7 -6.30 -11.14 10.13
C LEU A 7 -7.23 -10.76 8.96
N PRO A 8 -8.09 -11.66 8.47
CA PRO A 8 -9.07 -11.32 7.45
C PRO A 8 -10.08 -10.32 8.03
N ARG A 9 -9.86 -9.02 7.82
CA ARG A 9 -10.91 -8.02 8.03
C ARG A 9 -11.86 -8.08 6.85
N ARG A 10 -13.13 -8.37 7.11
CA ARG A 10 -14.23 -8.14 6.14
C ARG A 10 -14.36 -6.64 5.88
N TYR A 11 -13.61 -6.09 4.93
CA TYR A 11 -13.86 -4.75 4.38
C TYR A 11 -14.97 -4.87 3.33
N GLY A 12 -16.21 -4.99 3.80
CA GLY A 12 -17.40 -4.86 2.97
C GLY A 12 -17.87 -3.40 2.95
N ALA A 13 -17.91 -2.81 1.76
CA ALA A 13 -18.64 -1.59 1.42
C ALA A 13 -18.20 -0.27 2.07
N ILE A 14 -17.20 0.38 1.48
CA ILE A 14 -17.32 1.83 1.23
C ILE A 14 -17.86 1.98 -0.19
N ASN A 15 -18.91 2.78 -0.38
CA ASN A 15 -19.66 2.96 -1.63
C ASN A 15 -18.77 3.06 -2.89
N ALA A 16 -18.60 1.96 -3.63
CA ALA A 16 -17.92 1.95 -4.92
C ALA A 16 -18.92 2.34 -6.03
N MET A 17 -19.23 3.63 -6.14
CA MET A 17 -19.92 4.21 -7.31
C MET A 17 -18.95 4.64 -8.43
N SER A 18 -17.84 3.93 -8.60
CA SER A 18 -16.97 4.05 -9.76
C SER A 18 -16.08 2.82 -9.80
N GLY A 19 -15.87 2.21 -10.97
CA GLY A 19 -15.07 0.99 -11.13
C GLY A 19 -13.58 1.11 -10.76
N SER A 20 -13.15 2.23 -10.17
CA SER A 20 -11.78 2.47 -9.70
C SER A 20 -11.60 1.99 -8.26
N LYS A 21 -10.89 0.88 -8.06
CA LYS A 21 -10.49 0.44 -6.72
C LYS A 21 -9.27 1.22 -6.27
N ARG A 22 -9.50 2.22 -5.42
CA ARG A 22 -8.44 3.01 -4.81
C ARG A 22 -7.94 2.37 -3.52
N LEU A 23 -6.64 2.33 -3.35
CA LEU A 23 -5.98 1.88 -2.13
C LEU A 23 -5.90 3.04 -1.13
N PHE A 24 -6.49 2.82 0.04
CA PHE A 24 -6.33 3.69 1.20
C PHE A 24 -5.87 2.87 2.40
N ILE A 25 -5.01 3.45 3.21
CA ILE A 25 -4.61 2.87 4.49
C ILE A 25 -4.95 3.82 5.63
N HIS A 26 -5.21 3.25 6.80
CA HIS A 26 -5.29 4.01 8.04
C HIS A 26 -3.88 4.33 8.52
N GLY A 27 -3.44 5.56 8.27
CA GLY A 27 -2.10 6.08 8.58
C GLY A 27 -2.17 7.55 9.02
N GLY A 28 -1.02 8.16 9.27
CA GLY A 28 -0.91 9.59 9.61
C GLY A 28 -1.31 10.00 11.02
N MET A 29 -1.02 11.27 11.35
CA MET A 29 -1.48 11.89 12.59
C MET A 29 -3.01 11.91 12.62
N GLY A 30 -3.62 11.18 13.55
CA GLY A 30 -5.07 11.12 13.72
C GLY A 30 -5.77 9.90 13.10
N GLY A 31 -5.04 8.96 12.48
CA GLY A 31 -5.60 7.69 11.98
C GLY A 31 -6.55 7.84 10.79
N THR A 32 -6.42 8.94 10.05
CA THR A 32 -7.21 9.22 8.85
C THR A 32 -6.88 8.23 7.73
N LEU A 33 -7.84 8.08 6.80
CA LEU A 33 -7.58 7.35 5.57
C LEU A 33 -6.69 8.19 4.66
N CYS A 34 -5.58 7.62 4.19
CA CYS A 34 -4.75 8.29 3.20
C CYS A 34 -4.06 7.33 2.24
N LYS A 35 -3.47 7.89 1.19
CA LYS A 35 -2.84 7.15 0.09
C LYS A 35 -1.37 6.91 0.41
N PRO A 36 -0.91 5.66 0.52
CA PRO A 36 0.51 5.37 0.71
C PRO A 36 1.28 5.63 -0.59
N ASP A 37 2.60 5.77 -0.48
CA ASP A 37 3.46 5.57 -1.65
C ASP A 37 3.55 4.09 -1.97
N VAL A 38 3.48 3.74 -3.26
CA VAL A 38 3.52 2.35 -3.71
C VAL A 38 4.79 2.12 -4.53
N TYR A 39 5.56 1.12 -4.14
CA TYR A 39 6.73 0.67 -4.87
C TYR A 39 6.46 -0.71 -5.46
N ILE A 40 6.83 -0.91 -6.71
CA ILE A 40 6.82 -2.22 -7.38
C ILE A 40 8.26 -2.57 -7.70
N ASP A 41 8.76 -3.66 -7.10
CA ASP A 41 10.15 -4.12 -7.24
C ASP A 41 11.19 -3.02 -6.98
N GLY A 42 10.91 -2.17 -5.98
CA GLY A 42 11.76 -1.04 -5.58
C GLY A 42 11.60 0.23 -6.41
N MET A 43 10.72 0.24 -7.43
CA MET A 43 10.42 1.42 -8.23
C MET A 43 9.17 2.12 -7.71
N LEU A 44 9.28 3.41 -7.37
CA LEU A 44 8.14 4.22 -6.97
C LEU A 44 7.22 4.46 -8.17
N VAL A 45 5.95 4.04 -8.06
CA VAL A 45 4.96 4.23 -9.11
C VAL A 45 3.98 5.33 -8.69
N MET A 46 3.98 6.41 -9.47
CA MET A 46 3.05 7.52 -9.26
C MET A 46 1.61 7.05 -9.47
N ASP A 47 0.73 7.47 -8.57
CA ASP A 47 -0.71 7.17 -8.63
C ASP A 47 -1.09 5.68 -8.67
N ALA A 48 -0.16 4.79 -8.32
CA ALA A 48 -0.43 3.36 -8.20
C ALA A 48 -1.52 3.03 -7.15
N ALA A 49 -1.73 3.91 -6.18
CA ALA A 49 -2.84 3.79 -5.24
C ALA A 49 -4.22 4.09 -5.88
N GLU A 50 -4.30 4.64 -7.08
CA GLU A 50 -5.56 4.86 -7.79
C GLU A 50 -6.09 3.58 -8.46
N ASP A 51 -5.18 2.75 -8.98
CA ASP A 51 -5.52 1.54 -9.72
C ASP A 51 -4.38 0.49 -9.69
N LEU A 52 -4.19 -0.13 -8.52
CA LEU A 52 -3.14 -1.14 -8.34
C LEU A 52 -3.39 -2.40 -9.17
N ASP A 53 -4.66 -2.77 -9.36
CA ASP A 53 -5.07 -3.95 -10.13
C ASP A 53 -4.66 -3.84 -11.62
N ALA A 54 -4.49 -2.61 -12.14
CA ALA A 54 -3.99 -2.37 -13.50
C ALA A 54 -2.47 -2.52 -13.63
N LEU A 55 -1.73 -2.45 -12.52
CA LEU A 55 -0.26 -2.45 -12.51
C LEU A 55 0.34 -3.83 -12.24
N VAL A 56 -0.26 -4.60 -11.33
CA VAL A 56 0.24 -5.91 -10.92
C VAL A 56 -0.91 -6.87 -10.76
N ARG A 57 -0.83 -8.02 -11.42
CA ARG A 57 -1.85 -9.06 -11.24
C ARG A 57 -1.57 -9.87 -9.96
N PRO A 58 -2.59 -10.30 -9.21
CA PRO A 58 -2.39 -11.08 -7.99
C PRO A 58 -1.53 -12.34 -8.18
N GLU A 59 -1.64 -13.01 -9.33
CA GLU A 59 -0.84 -14.18 -9.69
C GLU A 59 0.67 -13.87 -9.81
N GLU A 60 1.01 -12.64 -10.19
CA GLU A 60 2.39 -12.14 -10.35
C GLU A 60 2.97 -11.65 -9.02
N VAL A 61 2.17 -11.51 -7.96
CA VAL A 61 2.68 -11.05 -6.65
C VAL A 61 3.43 -12.17 -5.93
N LEU A 62 4.69 -11.91 -5.60
CA LEU A 62 5.50 -12.72 -4.68
C LEU A 62 5.12 -12.43 -3.22
N GLY A 63 4.94 -11.16 -2.89
CA GLY A 63 4.56 -10.71 -1.56
C GLY A 63 4.38 -9.20 -1.47
N PHE A 64 3.90 -8.75 -0.32
CA PHE A 64 3.72 -7.34 0.00
C PHE A 64 4.33 -7.01 1.36
N GLU A 65 4.81 -5.78 1.50
CA GLU A 65 5.16 -5.18 2.80
C GLU A 65 4.39 -3.88 2.97
N LEU A 66 3.71 -3.74 4.11
CA LEU A 66 2.93 -2.56 4.41
C LEU A 66 3.49 -1.87 5.66
N TYR A 67 3.92 -0.62 5.46
CA TYR A 67 4.31 0.30 6.53
C TYR A 67 3.24 1.35 6.65
N ARG A 68 2.63 1.50 7.84
CA ARG A 68 1.43 2.37 8.02
C ARG A 68 1.74 3.83 8.32
N ASN A 69 3.02 4.14 8.52
CA ASN A 69 3.57 5.47 8.78
C ASN A 69 5.08 5.41 8.50
N GLY A 70 5.80 6.51 8.68
CA GLY A 70 7.25 6.55 8.48
C GLY A 70 8.08 5.69 9.44
N THR A 71 7.51 5.19 10.54
CA THR A 71 8.25 4.40 11.52
C THR A 71 8.50 2.99 10.98
N GLY A 72 9.78 2.62 10.88
CA GLY A 72 10.18 1.31 10.38
C GLY A 72 10.26 1.22 8.85
N VAL A 73 9.91 2.28 8.12
CA VAL A 73 10.15 2.36 6.67
C VAL A 73 11.65 2.41 6.41
N PRO A 74 12.20 1.56 5.53
CA PRO A 74 13.59 1.66 5.11
C PRO A 74 13.92 3.04 4.50
N ALA A 75 15.17 3.50 4.69
CA ALA A 75 15.56 4.86 4.32
C ALA A 75 15.38 5.15 2.83
N GLU A 76 15.62 4.15 1.99
CA GLU A 76 15.48 4.16 0.53
C GLU A 76 14.02 4.35 0.06
N PHE A 77 13.03 4.03 0.89
CA PHE A 77 11.61 4.18 0.58
C PHE A 77 10.96 5.36 1.34
N THR A 78 11.77 6.15 2.04
CA THR A 78 11.29 7.26 2.85
C THR A 78 11.13 8.53 2.01
N THR A 79 9.88 8.91 1.74
CA THR A 79 9.49 10.21 1.17
C THR A 79 8.74 11.06 2.21
N THR A 80 8.41 12.31 1.87
CA THR A 80 7.50 13.12 2.70
C THR A 80 6.13 12.44 2.87
N ARG A 81 5.56 11.88 1.78
CA ARG A 81 4.28 11.16 1.86
C ARG A 81 4.41 9.87 2.65
N ALA A 82 5.50 9.12 2.50
CA ALA A 82 5.77 7.91 3.25
C ALA A 82 5.80 8.15 4.77
N ARG A 83 6.31 9.31 5.21
CA ARG A 83 6.35 9.68 6.63
C ARG A 83 4.95 9.81 7.23
N ASP A 84 4.04 10.41 6.48
CA ASP A 84 2.67 10.65 6.93
C ASP A 84 1.77 9.44 6.67
N CYS A 85 1.79 8.90 5.45
CA CYS A 85 0.84 7.93 4.94
C CYS A 85 1.39 6.53 4.73
N GLY A 86 2.65 6.30 5.07
CA GLY A 86 3.26 4.99 4.95
C GLY A 86 3.55 4.58 3.51
N VAL A 87 3.95 3.32 3.37
CA VAL A 87 4.47 2.74 2.12
C VAL A 87 3.90 1.35 1.93
N LEU A 88 3.50 1.03 0.70
CA LEU A 88 3.24 -0.34 0.24
C LEU A 88 4.36 -0.75 -0.71
N LEU A 89 5.12 -1.79 -0.34
CA LEU A 89 6.06 -2.45 -1.23
C LEU A 89 5.39 -3.67 -1.83
N VAL A 90 5.47 -3.81 -3.14
CA VAL A 90 4.98 -4.94 -3.92
C VAL A 90 6.17 -5.62 -4.57
N TRP A 91 6.33 -6.91 -4.32
CA TRP A 91 7.36 -7.75 -4.92
C TRP A 91 6.71 -8.68 -5.93
N THR A 92 7.22 -8.72 -7.16
CA THR A 92 6.69 -9.60 -8.22
C THR A 92 7.50 -10.88 -8.35
N LYS A 93 6.83 -11.95 -8.79
CA LYS A 93 7.44 -13.17 -9.28
C LYS A 93 7.94 -12.86 -10.69
N ARG A 94 9.25 -12.97 -10.90
CA ARG A 94 9.82 -12.89 -12.25
C ARG A 94 9.32 -14.00 -13.16
#